data_AF-A0A951RIP2-F1
#
_entry.id   AF-A0A951RIP2-F1
#
_cell.length_a   1.000
_cell.length_b   1.000
_cell.length_c   1.000
_cell.angle_alpha   90.00
_cell.angle_beta   90.00
_cell.angle_gamma   90.00
#
_symmetry.space_group_name_H-M   'P 1'
#
loop_
_entity.id
_entity.type
_entity.pdbx_description
1 polymer ?
#
loop_
_entity_poly.entity_id
_entity_poly.type
_entity_poly.pdbx_seq_one_letter_code
_entity_poly.pdbx_strand_id
1 'polypeptide(L)'
;MKSFLFIFLLNCLLVFFACNEKETADYRDKFLGQWNFEVVVYSFTAGNPPETTSETRNHTGLISYGPAENEIAIQYLPNNSIILVVSDDGQLNNFPTFYCHGSFSAADSLQLYLRWGGLNTWFSHAIEGFKK
;
A
#
# COMPACT_ATOMS: atom_id res chain seq x y z
N MET A 1 1.69 -8.12 61.21
CA MET A 1 0.96 -8.89 60.18
C MET A 1 0.03 -8.06 59.29
N LYS A 2 -0.78 -7.12 59.82
CA LYS A 2 -1.75 -6.36 59.00
C LYS A 2 -1.12 -5.46 57.91
N SER A 3 0.09 -4.93 58.15
CA SER A 3 0.79 -4.08 57.18
C SER A 3 1.40 -4.85 56.00
N PHE A 4 1.76 -6.13 56.19
CA PHE A 4 2.33 -6.97 55.13
C PHE A 4 1.28 -7.40 54.10
N LEU A 5 0.04 -7.67 54.56
CA LEU A 5 -1.09 -7.99 53.70
C LEU A 5 -1.46 -6.81 52.78
N PHE A 6 -1.35 -5.58 53.30
CA PHE A 6 -1.67 -4.36 52.55
C PHE A 6 -0.65 -4.09 51.44
N ILE A 7 0.65 -4.28 51.71
CA ILE A 7 1.72 -4.12 50.70
C ILE A 7 1.59 -5.20 49.61
N PHE A 8 1.19 -6.42 49.98
CA PHE A 8 0.97 -7.50 49.04
C PHE A 8 -0.24 -7.24 48.12
N LEU A 9 -1.36 -6.77 48.68
CA LEU A 9 -2.54 -6.37 47.91
C LEU A 9 -2.26 -5.19 46.96
N LEU A 10 -1.47 -4.21 47.41
CA LEU A 10 -1.09 -3.06 46.60
C LEU A 10 -0.17 -3.47 45.43
N ASN A 11 0.77 -4.39 45.66
CA ASN A 11 1.63 -4.91 44.59
C ASN A 11 0.84 -5.71 43.56
N CYS A 12 -0.11 -6.56 43.99
CA CYS A 12 -0.99 -7.28 43.05
C CYS A 12 -1.84 -6.33 42.20
N LEU A 13 -2.28 -5.19 42.74
CA LEU A 13 -3.04 -4.20 41.97
C LEU A 13 -2.18 -3.52 40.89
N LEU A 14 -0.89 -3.30 41.15
CA LEU A 14 0.02 -2.63 40.21
C LEU A 14 0.37 -3.50 38.99
N VAL A 15 0.29 -4.83 39.09
CA VAL A 15 0.54 -5.75 37.96
C VAL A 15 -0.54 -5.61 36.87
N PHE A 16 -1.78 -5.26 37.24
CA PHE A 16 -2.87 -5.06 36.27
C PHE A 16 -2.73 -3.76 35.46
N PHE A 17 -1.99 -2.76 35.94
CA PHE A 17 -1.77 -1.51 35.21
C PHE A 17 -0.55 -1.54 34.28
N ALA A 18 0.36 -2.51 34.44
CA ALA A 18 1.57 -2.63 33.63
C ALA A 18 1.33 -3.31 32.27
N CYS A 19 0.20 -4.00 32.09
CA CYS A 19 -0.12 -4.74 30.88
C CYS A 19 -1.14 -3.99 30.00
N ASN A 20 -0.83 -2.73 29.68
CA ASN A 20 -1.48 -2.04 28.56
C ASN A 20 -0.43 -1.87 27.46
N GLU A 21 -0.03 -2.98 26.83
CA GLU A 21 0.45 -2.89 25.45
C GLU A 21 -0.73 -2.34 24.65
N LYS A 22 -0.71 -1.03 24.39
CA LYS A 22 -1.50 -0.48 23.31
C LYS A 22 -1.09 -1.27 22.08
N GLU A 23 -2.00 -2.06 21.51
CA GLU A 23 -1.89 -2.45 20.11
C GLU A 23 -1.51 -1.18 19.35
N THR A 24 -0.27 -1.14 18.87
CA THR A 24 0.18 -0.05 18.02
C THR A 24 -0.67 -0.17 16.77
N ALA A 25 -1.61 0.76 16.61
CA ALA A 25 -2.46 0.83 15.44
C ALA A 25 -1.59 0.64 14.19
N ASP A 26 -1.93 -0.34 13.38
CA ASP A 26 -1.15 -0.66 12.19
C ASP A 26 -1.22 0.55 11.25
N TYR A 27 -0.07 1.15 10.95
CA TYR A 27 -0.03 2.36 10.13
C TYR A 27 -0.59 2.13 8.72
N ARG A 28 -0.68 0.87 8.26
CA ARG A 28 -1.27 0.51 6.97
C ARG A 28 -2.77 0.78 6.92
N ASP A 29 -3.45 0.76 8.07
CA ASP A 29 -4.91 0.91 8.18
C ASP A 29 -5.41 2.21 7.52
N LYS A 30 -4.58 3.26 7.54
CA LYS A 30 -4.92 4.54 6.89
C LYS A 30 -5.04 4.42 5.36
N PHE A 31 -4.43 3.43 4.73
CA PHE A 31 -4.42 3.23 3.28
C PHE A 31 -5.44 2.18 2.80
N LEU A 32 -5.95 1.32 3.69
CA LEU A 32 -6.85 0.22 3.32
C LEU A 32 -8.24 0.72 2.95
N GLY A 33 -8.95 -0.08 2.14
CA GLY A 33 -10.35 0.13 1.78
C GLY A 33 -10.59 0.25 0.28
N GLN A 34 -11.75 0.80 -0.09
CA GLN A 34 -12.13 1.04 -1.49
C GLN A 34 -11.50 2.34 -2.02
N TRP A 35 -11.04 2.29 -3.25
CA TRP A 35 -10.40 3.40 -3.94
C TRP A 35 -10.94 3.53 -5.37
N ASN A 36 -10.98 4.75 -5.89
CA ASN A 36 -11.21 4.99 -7.30
C ASN A 36 -9.86 5.23 -7.98
N PHE A 37 -9.55 4.41 -8.98
CA PHE A 37 -8.33 4.50 -9.76
C PHE A 37 -8.62 5.02 -11.16
N GLU A 38 -7.84 6.01 -11.59
CA GLU A 38 -7.67 6.37 -12.98
C GLU A 38 -6.32 5.82 -13.47
N VAL A 39 -6.35 5.02 -14.53
CA VAL A 39 -5.19 4.30 -15.04
C VAL A 39 -4.99 4.63 -16.51
N VAL A 40 -3.87 5.28 -16.82
CA VAL A 40 -3.43 5.48 -18.21
C VAL A 40 -2.48 4.35 -18.58
N VAL A 41 -2.94 3.48 -19.48
CA VAL A 41 -2.17 2.35 -20.00
C VAL A 41 -1.51 2.78 -21.30
N TYR A 42 -0.18 2.74 -21.32
CA TYR A 42 0.64 2.97 -22.51
C TYR A 42 1.22 1.65 -22.99
N SER A 43 1.19 1.44 -24.31
CA SER A 43 1.97 0.39 -24.96
C SER A 43 2.78 0.97 -26.11
N PHE A 44 4.00 0.46 -26.27
CA PHE A 44 4.90 0.81 -27.35
C PHE A 44 5.44 -0.45 -27.98
N THR A 45 5.46 -0.50 -29.31
CA THR A 45 6.11 -1.56 -30.09
C THR A 45 7.04 -0.93 -31.11
N ALA A 46 8.32 -1.28 -31.04
CA ALA A 46 9.32 -0.92 -32.02
C ALA A 46 9.02 -1.65 -33.33
N GLY A 47 8.95 -0.89 -34.42
CA GLY A 47 8.63 -1.39 -35.75
C GLY A 47 8.97 -0.34 -36.80
N ASN A 48 8.59 -0.60 -38.05
CA ASN A 48 8.66 0.39 -39.12
C ASN A 48 7.30 0.44 -39.85
N PRO A 49 6.41 1.38 -39.50
CA PRO A 49 6.58 2.42 -38.48
C PRO A 49 6.48 1.88 -37.04
N PRO A 50 7.03 2.59 -36.03
CA PRO A 50 6.78 2.26 -34.64
C PRO A 50 5.32 2.54 -34.26
N GLU A 51 4.79 1.75 -33.34
CA GLU A 51 3.40 1.87 -32.88
C GLU A 51 3.37 2.26 -31.40
N THR A 52 2.46 3.16 -31.05
CA THR A 52 2.21 3.57 -29.65
C THR A 52 0.71 3.70 -29.45
N THR A 53 0.20 3.12 -28.37
CA THR A 53 -1.20 3.26 -27.98
C THR A 53 -1.30 3.76 -26.54
N SER A 54 -2.39 4.47 -26.27
CA SER A 54 -2.73 4.96 -24.94
C SER A 54 -4.22 4.82 -24.74
N GLU A 55 -4.63 4.35 -23.56
CA GLU A 55 -6.03 4.31 -23.15
C GLU A 55 -6.13 4.67 -21.66
N THR A 56 -7.22 5.36 -21.29
CA THR A 56 -7.53 5.67 -19.89
C THR A 56 -8.64 4.76 -19.42
N ARG A 57 -8.47 4.16 -18.24
CA ARG A 57 -9.44 3.26 -17.61
C ARG A 57 -9.73 3.72 -16.19
N ASN A 58 -11.01 3.77 -15.84
CA ASN A 58 -11.47 4.09 -14.50
C ASN A 58 -12.00 2.83 -13.81
N HIS A 59 -11.61 2.62 -12.56
CA HIS A 59 -12.02 1.44 -11.81
C HIS A 59 -12.11 1.70 -10.30
N THR A 60 -13.20 1.24 -9.66
CA THR A 60 -13.24 1.15 -8.20
C THR A 60 -12.53 -0.12 -7.76
N GLY A 61 -11.33 0.03 -7.23
CA GLY A 61 -10.49 -1.05 -6.76
C GLY A 61 -10.43 -1.17 -5.23
N LEU A 62 -9.50 -1.97 -4.75
CA LEU A 62 -9.32 -2.28 -3.33
C LEU A 62 -7.84 -2.22 -2.95
N ILE A 63 -7.54 -1.57 -1.83
CA ILE A 63 -6.26 -1.72 -1.13
C ILE A 63 -6.51 -2.57 0.12
N SER A 64 -5.76 -3.65 0.25
CA SER A 64 -5.88 -4.64 1.34
C SER A 64 -4.50 -4.99 1.89
N TYR A 65 -4.45 -5.71 3.02
CA TYR A 65 -3.17 -6.22 3.53
C TYR A 65 -2.51 -7.16 2.53
N GLY A 66 -1.19 -7.04 2.41
CA GLY A 66 -0.37 -7.99 1.69
C GLY A 66 -0.03 -9.23 2.51
N PRO A 67 0.70 -10.19 1.92
CA PRO A 67 1.16 -11.40 2.60
C PRO A 67 2.09 -11.15 3.80
N ALA A 68 2.89 -10.07 3.79
CA ALA A 68 3.79 -9.71 4.89
C ALA A 68 3.30 -8.50 5.72
N GLU A 69 3.89 -8.30 6.91
CA GLU A 69 3.52 -7.26 7.89
C GLU A 69 3.68 -5.82 7.40
N ASN A 70 4.45 -5.57 6.35
CA ASN A 70 4.66 -4.23 5.79
C ASN A 70 4.12 -4.12 4.35
N GLU A 71 3.42 -5.14 3.88
CA GLU A 71 2.90 -5.17 2.51
C GLU A 71 1.43 -4.75 2.45
N ILE A 72 1.09 -4.15 1.32
CA ILE A 72 -0.29 -3.92 0.87
C ILE A 72 -0.47 -4.49 -0.53
N ALA A 73 -1.67 -5.01 -0.81
CA ALA A 73 -2.10 -5.42 -2.13
C ALA A 73 -3.03 -4.36 -2.72
N ILE A 74 -2.66 -3.81 -3.88
CA ILE A 74 -3.39 -2.76 -4.59
C ILE A 74 -3.99 -3.37 -5.85
N GLN A 75 -5.31 -3.57 -5.87
CA GLN A 75 -6.07 -3.99 -7.05
C GLN A 75 -6.58 -2.75 -7.79
N TYR A 76 -5.84 -2.28 -8.81
CA TYR A 76 -6.12 -1.00 -9.49
C TYR A 76 -6.89 -1.15 -10.82
N LEU A 77 -6.99 -2.36 -11.38
CA LEU A 77 -7.89 -2.74 -12.48
C LEU A 77 -8.44 -4.16 -12.22
N PRO A 78 -9.50 -4.63 -12.92
CA PRO A 78 -10.10 -5.94 -12.64
C PRO A 78 -9.13 -7.13 -12.67
N ASN A 79 -8.13 -7.08 -13.55
CA ASN A 79 -7.14 -8.16 -13.74
C ASN A 79 -5.71 -7.71 -13.41
N ASN A 80 -5.53 -6.56 -12.76
CA ASN A 80 -4.21 -6.06 -12.41
C ASN A 80 -4.16 -5.66 -10.94
N SER A 81 -3.23 -6.30 -10.25
CA SER A 81 -2.86 -5.98 -8.88
C SER A 81 -1.36 -5.93 -8.74
N ILE A 82 -0.91 -5.27 -7.68
CA ILE A 82 0.48 -5.27 -7.26
C ILE A 82 0.57 -5.36 -5.74
N ILE A 83 1.57 -6.08 -5.26
CA ILE A 83 1.93 -6.12 -3.84
C ILE A 83 3.18 -5.28 -3.67
N LEU A 84 3.12 -4.32 -2.75
CA LEU A 84 4.23 -3.40 -2.46
C LEU A 84 4.41 -3.28 -0.96
N VAL A 85 5.64 -2.97 -0.56
CA VAL A 85 5.93 -2.57 0.82
C VAL A 85 5.54 -1.11 0.99
N VAL A 86 4.77 -0.78 2.02
CA VAL A 86 4.41 0.59 2.37
C VAL A 86 5.10 0.99 3.67
N SER A 87 5.65 2.20 3.69
CA SER A 87 6.26 2.79 4.88
C SER A 87 5.24 3.68 5.61
N ASP A 88 5.47 4.00 6.88
CA ASP A 88 4.56 4.88 7.65
C ASP A 88 4.43 6.28 7.03
N ASP A 89 5.45 6.79 6.34
CA ASP A 89 5.37 8.06 5.61
C ASP A 89 4.64 7.96 4.26
N GLY A 90 4.13 6.78 3.89
CA GLY A 90 3.41 6.56 2.64
C GLY A 90 4.30 6.23 1.42
N GLN A 91 5.61 6.08 1.60
CA GLN A 91 6.49 5.65 0.51
C GLN A 91 6.26 4.17 0.16
N LEU A 92 6.17 3.87 -1.13
CA LEU A 92 6.05 2.51 -1.65
C LEU A 92 7.41 1.99 -2.10
N ASN A 93 7.68 0.72 -1.84
CA ASN A 93 8.94 0.05 -2.15
C ASN A 93 8.70 -1.39 -2.64
N ASN A 94 9.78 -2.10 -2.93
CA ASN A 94 9.78 -3.48 -3.45
C ASN A 94 9.12 -3.60 -4.83
N PHE A 95 9.41 -2.65 -5.72
CA PHE A 95 8.89 -2.66 -7.07
C PHE A 95 9.53 -3.75 -7.95
N PRO A 96 8.79 -4.30 -8.94
CA PRO A 96 9.32 -5.31 -9.86
C PRO A 96 10.48 -4.82 -10.75
N THR A 97 10.54 -3.52 -11.03
CA THR A 97 11.60 -2.92 -11.85
C THR A 97 12.00 -1.55 -11.29
N PHE A 98 13.21 -1.10 -11.64
CA PHE A 98 13.75 0.21 -11.24
C PHE A 98 13.14 1.40 -12.00
N TYR A 99 12.25 1.15 -12.95
CA TYR A 99 11.47 2.19 -13.64
C TYR A 99 10.13 2.47 -12.95
N CYS A 100 9.76 1.66 -11.96
CA CYS A 100 8.54 1.85 -11.19
C CYS A 100 8.80 2.75 -9.99
N HIS A 101 7.78 3.50 -9.59
CA HIS A 101 7.79 4.31 -8.37
C HIS A 101 6.35 4.61 -7.94
N GLY A 102 6.17 5.03 -6.69
CA GLY A 102 4.87 5.41 -6.19
C GLY A 102 4.92 5.80 -4.74
N SER A 103 3.88 6.52 -4.31
CA SER A 103 3.74 6.97 -2.94
C SER A 103 2.30 7.39 -2.68
N PHE A 104 1.90 7.32 -1.43
CA PHE A 104 0.75 8.06 -0.93
C PHE A 104 1.17 9.50 -0.65
N SER A 105 0.57 10.48 -1.35
CA SER A 105 0.78 11.90 -1.05
C SER A 105 0.04 12.33 0.22
N ALA A 106 -1.06 11.62 0.51
CA ALA A 106 -1.86 11.68 1.72
C ALA A 106 -2.56 10.33 1.93
N ALA A 107 -3.24 10.13 3.07
CA ALA A 107 -3.95 8.88 3.36
C ALA A 107 -5.10 8.56 2.36
N ASP A 108 -5.50 9.55 1.55
CA ASP A 108 -6.59 9.50 0.59
C ASP A 108 -6.16 9.67 -0.88
N SER A 109 -4.85 9.81 -1.15
CA SER A 109 -4.33 10.00 -2.51
C SER A 109 -3.10 9.13 -2.77
N LEU A 110 -3.14 8.38 -3.87
CA LEU A 110 -2.10 7.47 -4.33
C LEU A 110 -1.61 7.90 -5.72
N GLN A 111 -0.29 7.91 -5.91
CA GLN A 111 0.33 7.95 -7.23
C GLN A 111 1.21 6.72 -7.40
N LEU A 112 1.07 6.05 -8.54
CA LEU A 112 1.81 4.84 -8.84
C LEU A 112 2.14 4.79 -10.33
N TYR A 113 3.41 4.55 -10.65
CA TYR A 113 3.88 4.32 -12.00
C TYR A 113 4.52 2.95 -12.07
N LEU A 114 4.01 2.10 -12.97
CA LEU A 114 4.51 0.77 -13.22
C LEU A 114 4.98 0.66 -14.66
N ARG A 115 6.15 0.05 -14.87
CA ARG A 115 6.69 -0.21 -16.21
C ARG A 115 7.33 -1.59 -16.29
N TRP A 116 7.02 -2.29 -17.36
CA TRP A 116 7.61 -3.59 -17.71
C TRP A 116 7.79 -3.74 -19.22
N GLY A 117 8.43 -4.83 -19.64
CA GLY A 117 8.85 -5.08 -21.02
C GLY A 117 10.34 -4.77 -21.24
N GLY A 118 10.72 -4.49 -22.47
CA GLY A 118 12.11 -4.31 -22.88
C GLY A 118 12.27 -3.38 -24.08
N LEU A 119 13.43 -3.49 -24.75
CA LEU A 119 13.87 -2.56 -25.80
C LEU A 119 12.90 -2.44 -26.98
N ASN A 120 12.27 -3.55 -27.39
CA ASN A 120 11.39 -3.58 -28.56
C ASN A 120 9.90 -3.44 -28.22
N THR A 121 9.50 -3.75 -26.99
CA THR A 121 8.11 -3.62 -26.57
C THR A 121 8.09 -3.31 -25.08
N TRP A 122 7.43 -2.23 -24.70
CA TRP A 122 7.23 -1.89 -23.29
C TRP A 122 5.81 -1.43 -23.03
N PHE A 123 5.39 -1.65 -21.79
CA PHE A 123 4.09 -1.26 -21.27
C PHE A 123 4.31 -0.45 -20.01
N SER A 124 3.49 0.57 -19.81
CA SER A 124 3.47 1.27 -18.53
C SER A 124 2.07 1.67 -18.13
N HIS A 125 1.81 1.65 -16.82
CA HIS A 125 0.60 2.17 -16.23
C HIS A 125 0.95 3.38 -15.38
N ALA A 126 0.37 4.53 -15.70
CA ALA A 126 0.31 5.67 -14.79
C ALA A 126 -1.02 5.61 -14.04
N ILE A 127 -0.96 5.49 -12.72
CA ILE A 127 -2.11 5.19 -11.86
C ILE A 127 -2.24 6.30 -10.84
N GLU A 128 -3.39 6.96 -10.86
CA GLU A 128 -3.82 7.90 -9.81
C GLU A 128 -4.97 7.27 -9.04
N GLY A 129 -4.92 7.33 -7.72
CA GLY A 129 -5.94 6.76 -6.83
C GLY A 129 -6.47 7.77 -5.84
N PHE A 130 -7.78 7.74 -5.62
CA PHE A 130 -8.45 8.52 -4.57
C PHE A 130 -9.29 7.61 -3.67
N LYS A 131 -9.12 7.74 -2.36
CA LYS A 131 -9.86 6.94 -1.38
C LYS A 131 -11.33 7.35 -1.36
N LYS A 132 -12.22 6.37 -1.18
CA LYS A 132 -13.66 6.59 -1.12
C LYS A 132 -14.17 6.87 0.29
#